data_AF-A0A914JBH7-F1
#
_entry.id   AF-A0A914JBH7-F1
#
_cell.length_a   1.000
_cell.length_b   1.000
_cell.length_c   1.000
_cell.angle_alpha   90.00
_cell.angle_beta   90.00
_cell.angle_gamma   90.00
#
_symmetry.space_group_name_H-M   'P 1'
#
loop_
_entity.id
_entity.type
_entity.pdbx_description
1 polymer ?
#
loop_
_entity_poly.entity_id
_entity_poly.type
_entity_poly.pdbx_seq_one_letter_code
_entity_poly.pdbx_strand_id
1 'polypeptide(L)'
;MQKLLKHKSKEVSDPAKIAIDEIYQLLTELSVLVPDKVSVEFDPGLAYRPNMFSDGLLYLSQVAIPMKGVMKKTFVFGGGRYDSFLFCERHMKDAIVSPLAAYGLNISIESLLGIQQALELPPPSVCRALIYALSPAAEKEAVEFVKELRQSGISSSIYHGFASAADALLAYCKATAIPYLLTISSDHKVVFYEDINLTKSSKRATYGDYAQSKMSKEDALKVIANTENQSPMVNAPPIHESVASVEPTRLSLPPSMASFGNISVTFAMVDKPTHNGKKRMESQVRAVLQEVVQNFNSKTKLEVFVCDLQPELLLQIIGAVNRRFNDEELIAAFLPLMAGRQKRELESLKDHLLPLFSGNNSTMNPIILWSRPVDSYYKVIM
;
A
#
# COMPACT_ATOMS: atom_id res chain seq x y z
N MET A 1 35.18 -6.41 -0.94
CA MET A 1 35.43 -6.03 0.48
C MET A 1 36.90 -5.87 0.86
N GLN A 2 37.79 -6.86 0.68
CA GLN A 2 39.19 -6.76 1.15
C GLN A 2 39.98 -5.54 0.62
N LYS A 3 39.65 -5.05 -0.59
CA LYS A 3 40.25 -3.83 -1.16
C LYS A 3 39.78 -2.53 -0.47
N LEU A 4 38.55 -2.49 0.06
CA LEU A 4 38.00 -1.33 0.79
C LEU A 4 38.57 -1.26 2.21
N LEU A 5 38.66 -2.41 2.88
CA LEU A 5 39.23 -2.51 4.24
C LEU A 5 40.73 -2.17 4.30
N LYS A 6 41.45 -2.41 3.20
CA LYS A 6 42.90 -2.12 3.05
C LYS A 6 43.15 -0.82 2.27
N HIS A 7 42.13 0.00 2.06
CA HIS A 7 42.28 1.26 1.33
C HIS A 7 43.18 2.21 2.12
N LYS A 8 44.06 2.95 1.42
CA LYS A 8 45.05 3.84 2.07
C LYS A 8 44.40 5.06 2.73
N SER A 9 43.25 5.51 2.21
CA SER A 9 42.49 6.61 2.82
C SER A 9 41.63 6.10 3.97
N LYS A 10 41.84 6.68 5.16
CA LYS A 10 41.04 6.39 6.36
C LYS A 10 39.58 6.77 6.20
N GLU A 11 39.29 7.80 5.42
CA GLU A 11 37.92 8.25 5.08
C GLU A 11 37.12 7.18 4.32
N VAL A 12 37.80 6.20 3.71
CA VAL A 12 37.17 5.07 3.02
C VAL A 12 37.26 3.80 3.86
N SER A 13 38.40 3.55 4.50
CA SER A 13 38.61 2.30 5.26
C SER A 13 37.80 2.23 6.55
N ASP A 14 37.61 3.36 7.24
CA ASP A 14 37.00 3.38 8.57
C ASP A 14 35.47 3.23 8.51
N PRO A 15 34.73 3.95 7.63
CA PRO A 15 33.30 3.69 7.43
C PRO A 15 33.02 2.27 6.95
N ALA A 16 33.90 1.71 6.11
CA ALA A 16 33.75 0.34 5.62
C ALA A 16 33.89 -0.72 6.74
N LYS A 17 34.76 -0.48 7.74
CA LYS A 17 34.88 -1.37 8.91
C LYS A 17 33.62 -1.30 9.77
N ILE A 18 33.16 -0.09 10.09
CA ILE A 18 31.94 0.13 10.89
C ILE A 18 30.75 -0.57 10.23
N ALA A 19 30.53 -0.35 8.93
CA ALA A 19 29.42 -0.98 8.20
C ALA A 19 29.50 -2.51 8.22
N ILE A 20 30.70 -3.09 8.10
CA ILE A 20 30.90 -4.53 8.15
C ILE A 20 30.60 -5.08 9.55
N ASP A 21 31.09 -4.41 10.59
CA ASP A 21 30.85 -4.81 11.98
C ASP A 21 29.36 -4.74 12.33
N GLU A 22 28.65 -3.68 11.89
CA GLU A 22 27.19 -3.56 12.04
C GLU A 22 26.44 -4.71 11.34
N ILE A 23 26.85 -5.08 10.13
CA ILE A 23 26.25 -6.21 9.40
C ILE A 23 26.48 -7.52 10.14
N TYR A 24 27.70 -7.78 10.65
CA TYR A 24 27.98 -8.99 11.42
C TYR A 24 27.15 -9.08 12.70
N GLN A 25 27.02 -7.97 13.42
CA GLN A 25 26.19 -7.91 14.62
C GLN A 25 24.72 -8.21 14.28
N LEU A 26 24.19 -7.56 13.24
CA LEU A 26 22.82 -7.78 12.78
C LEU A 26 22.58 -9.24 12.38
N LEU A 27 23.49 -9.85 11.61
CA LEU A 27 23.35 -11.25 11.21
C LEU A 27 23.35 -12.20 12.42
N THR A 28 24.14 -11.87 13.45
CA THR A 28 24.17 -12.63 14.70
C THR A 28 22.84 -12.53 15.45
N GLU A 29 22.29 -11.33 15.59
CA GLU A 29 20.99 -11.11 16.23
C GLU A 29 19.85 -11.77 15.46
N LEU A 30 19.85 -11.64 14.13
CA LEU A 30 18.86 -12.29 13.27
C LEU A 30 18.92 -13.80 13.35
N SER A 31 20.10 -14.42 13.51
CA SER A 31 20.21 -15.87 13.64
C SER A 31 19.46 -16.46 14.83
N VAL A 32 19.16 -15.65 15.86
CA VAL A 32 18.40 -16.06 17.04
C VAL A 32 16.91 -15.79 16.88
N LEU A 33 16.54 -14.72 16.17
CA LEU A 33 15.17 -14.24 16.03
C LEU A 33 14.43 -14.82 14.82
N VAL A 34 15.17 -15.26 13.81
CA VAL A 34 14.61 -15.62 12.51
C VAL A 34 14.30 -17.12 12.45
N PRO A 35 13.06 -17.52 12.09
CA PRO A 35 12.73 -18.93 11.93
C PRO A 35 13.55 -19.61 10.83
N ASP A 36 13.78 -20.93 10.95
CA ASP A 36 14.55 -21.76 10.01
C ASP A 36 14.15 -21.64 8.52
N LYS A 37 12.96 -21.09 8.24
CA LYS A 37 12.40 -20.93 6.89
C LYS A 37 12.83 -19.64 6.18
N VAL A 38 13.56 -18.75 6.85
CA VAL A 38 13.99 -17.47 6.29
C VAL A 38 15.51 -17.48 6.16
N SER A 39 16.00 -17.41 4.92
CA SER A 39 17.42 -17.24 4.62
C SER A 39 17.77 -15.75 4.63
N VAL A 40 18.83 -15.38 5.34
CA VAL A 40 19.39 -14.03 5.33
C VAL A 40 20.76 -14.09 4.64
N GLU A 41 20.89 -13.35 3.54
CA GLU A 41 22.08 -13.34 2.71
C GLU A 41 22.62 -11.91 2.59
N PHE A 42 23.93 -11.74 2.74
CA PHE A 42 24.60 -10.47 2.47
C PHE A 42 24.96 -10.37 0.99
N ASP A 43 24.38 -9.39 0.30
CA ASP A 43 24.67 -9.10 -1.11
C ASP A 43 25.31 -7.70 -1.25
N PRO A 44 26.62 -7.60 -1.53
CA PRO A 44 27.31 -6.32 -1.72
C PRO A 44 26.93 -5.61 -3.02
N GLY A 45 26.25 -6.28 -3.95
CA GLY A 45 25.73 -5.70 -5.18
C GLY A 45 24.32 -5.12 -5.03
N LEU A 46 23.70 -5.26 -3.86
CA LEU A 46 22.35 -4.80 -3.61
C LEU A 46 22.28 -3.27 -3.60
N ALA A 47 21.59 -2.71 -4.60
CA ALA A 47 21.30 -1.29 -4.68
C ALA A 47 19.78 -1.08 -4.85
N TYR A 48 19.16 -0.41 -3.88
CA TYR A 48 17.73 -0.08 -3.90
C TYR A 48 17.55 1.35 -3.44
N ARG A 49 16.88 2.17 -4.27
CA ARG A 49 16.65 3.61 -4.02
C ARG A 49 17.88 4.32 -3.40
N PRO A 50 19.03 4.35 -4.10
CA PRO A 50 20.29 4.83 -3.54
C PRO A 50 20.22 6.27 -3.02
N ASN A 51 19.35 7.12 -3.59
CA ASN A 51 19.16 8.50 -3.11
C ASN A 51 18.48 8.60 -1.72
N MET A 52 17.82 7.53 -1.26
CA MET A 52 17.10 7.49 0.01
C MET A 52 17.89 6.75 1.09
N PHE A 53 18.60 5.67 0.72
CA PHE A 53 19.30 4.77 1.64
C PHE A 53 20.83 4.80 1.45
N SER A 54 21.39 5.90 0.93
CA SER A 54 22.80 6.05 0.56
C SER A 54 23.80 5.84 1.70
N ASP A 55 23.37 6.10 2.93
CA ASP A 55 24.19 6.24 4.12
C ASP A 55 23.85 5.21 5.20
N GLY A 56 23.05 4.19 4.85
CA GLY A 56 22.45 3.29 5.81
C GLY A 56 22.37 1.84 5.36
N LEU A 57 22.05 0.96 6.31
CA LEU A 57 21.73 -0.43 6.02
C LEU A 57 20.52 -0.53 5.09
N LEU A 58 20.60 -1.43 4.12
CA LEU A 58 19.53 -1.76 3.19
C LEU A 58 19.15 -3.23 3.33
N TYR A 59 17.85 -3.53 3.18
CA TYR A 59 17.35 -4.89 3.11
C TYR A 59 16.27 -5.03 2.04
N LEU A 60 16.30 -6.15 1.32
CA LEU A 60 15.24 -6.58 0.42
C LEU A 60 14.83 -8.00 0.80
N SER A 61 13.52 -8.27 0.69
CA SER A 61 12.97 -9.61 0.90
C SER A 61 12.34 -10.13 -0.39
N GLN A 62 12.62 -11.40 -0.66
CA GLN A 62 12.09 -12.14 -1.78
C GLN A 62 11.46 -13.43 -1.28
N VAL A 63 10.35 -13.82 -1.91
CA VAL A 63 9.72 -15.12 -1.69
C VAL A 63 9.87 -15.95 -2.96
N ALA A 64 10.29 -17.20 -2.80
CA ALA A 64 10.34 -18.17 -3.88
C ALA A 64 8.96 -18.83 -4.03
N ILE A 65 8.31 -18.60 -5.17
CA ILE A 65 6.94 -19.04 -5.44
C ILE A 65 6.98 -20.09 -6.55
N PRO A 66 6.31 -21.25 -6.38
CA PRO A 66 6.17 -22.22 -7.46
C PRO A 66 5.21 -21.68 -8.54
N MET A 67 5.72 -21.36 -9.73
CA MET A 67 4.93 -20.98 -10.89
C MET A 67 5.18 -21.96 -12.02
N LYS A 68 4.14 -22.72 -12.43
CA LYS A 68 4.20 -23.69 -13.55
C LYS A 68 5.41 -24.65 -13.49
N GLY A 69 5.75 -25.13 -12.29
CA GLY A 69 6.85 -26.07 -12.07
C GLY A 69 8.23 -25.43 -11.88
N VAL A 70 8.36 -24.10 -11.95
CA VAL A 70 9.61 -23.37 -11.69
C VAL A 70 9.48 -22.50 -10.45
N MET A 71 10.51 -22.44 -9.61
CA MET A 71 10.56 -21.53 -8.47
C MET A 71 10.96 -20.13 -8.94
N LYS A 72 10.02 -19.18 -8.91
CA LYS A 72 10.28 -17.77 -9.23
C LYS A 72 10.52 -16.99 -7.95
N LYS A 73 11.64 -16.26 -7.85
CA LYS A 73 11.87 -15.30 -6.77
C LYS A 73 11.11 -14.00 -7.08
N THR A 74 10.26 -13.57 -6.16
CA THR A 74 9.46 -12.33 -6.27
C THR A 74 9.74 -11.46 -5.06
N PHE A 75 10.06 -10.19 -5.28
CA PHE A 75 10.24 -9.21 -4.20
C PHE A 75 8.91 -8.92 -3.50
N VAL A 76 8.93 -8.88 -2.17
CA VAL A 76 7.73 -8.66 -1.36
C VAL A 76 7.84 -7.36 -0.55
N PHE A 77 9.01 -7.09 0.02
CA PHE A 77 9.26 -5.83 0.70
C PHE A 77 10.73 -5.42 0.58
N GLY A 78 10.97 -4.13 0.82
CA GLY A 78 12.31 -3.56 0.78
C GLY A 78 12.37 -2.28 1.59
N GLY A 79 13.55 -1.97 2.11
CA GLY A 79 13.71 -0.85 3.01
C GLY A 79 15.15 -0.61 3.42
N GLY A 80 15.32 0.29 4.37
CA GLY A 80 16.61 0.63 4.91
C GLY A 80 16.55 1.78 5.90
N ARG A 81 17.74 2.20 6.33
CA ARG A 81 17.97 3.39 7.14
C ARG A 81 18.12 4.62 6.23
N TYR A 82 17.43 5.71 6.53
CA TYR A 82 17.33 6.88 5.65
C TYR A 82 17.46 8.22 6.40
N ASP A 83 18.35 8.26 7.39
CA ASP A 83 18.56 9.43 8.26
C ASP A 83 18.91 10.69 7.46
N SER A 84 19.89 10.61 6.55
CA SER A 84 20.31 11.77 5.75
C SER A 84 19.22 12.23 4.80
N PHE A 85 18.48 11.30 4.19
CA PHE A 85 17.35 11.65 3.35
C PHE A 85 16.29 12.39 4.17
N LEU A 86 15.89 11.83 5.32
CA LEU A 86 14.90 12.47 6.18
C LEU A 86 15.39 13.84 6.67
N PHE A 87 16.68 13.96 7.03
CA PHE A 87 17.30 15.23 7.42
C PHE A 87 17.22 16.29 6.32
N CYS A 88 17.49 15.92 5.07
CA CYS A 88 17.40 16.81 3.91
C CYS A 88 15.96 17.23 3.59
N GLU A 89 14.96 16.40 3.90
CA GLU A 89 13.54 16.73 3.69
C GLU A 89 12.93 17.58 4.82
N ARG A 90 13.68 17.85 5.90
CA ARG A 90 13.16 18.61 7.04
C ARG A 90 12.85 20.05 6.67
N HIS A 91 11.77 20.56 7.24
CA HIS A 91 11.50 22.00 7.20
C HIS A 91 12.42 22.72 8.20
N MET A 92 12.83 23.96 7.90
CA MET A 92 13.65 24.80 8.79
C MET A 92 13.02 25.08 10.18
N LYS A 93 11.74 24.73 10.37
CA LYS A 93 10.99 24.93 11.61
C LYS A 93 10.89 23.65 12.44
N ASP A 94 11.36 22.52 11.92
CA ASP A 94 11.28 21.24 12.60
C ASP A 94 12.30 21.20 13.73
N ALA A 95 11.85 20.85 14.94
CA ALA A 95 12.71 20.79 16.13
C ALA A 95 13.89 19.83 15.91
N ILE A 96 15.13 20.34 15.93
CA ILE A 96 16.33 19.53 15.67
C ILE A 96 16.52 18.53 16.82
N VAL A 97 16.08 17.30 16.60
CA VAL A 97 16.44 16.14 17.42
C VAL A 97 17.65 15.49 16.76
N SER A 98 18.76 15.41 17.50
CA SER A 98 20.00 14.75 17.07
C SER A 98 20.42 13.75 18.15
N PRO A 99 20.81 12.52 17.79
CA PRO A 99 20.85 11.97 16.42
C PRO A 99 19.48 11.47 15.95
N LEU A 100 19.21 11.64 14.65
CA LEU A 100 18.05 11.07 13.98
C LEU A 100 18.38 9.63 13.56
N ALA A 101 17.50 8.68 13.85
CA ALA A 101 17.61 7.29 13.40
C ALA A 101 16.27 6.86 12.81
N ALA A 102 16.19 6.83 11.49
CA ALA A 102 14.98 6.55 10.72
C ALA A 102 15.16 5.28 9.90
N TYR A 103 14.33 4.29 10.18
CA TYR A 103 14.25 3.02 9.48
C TYR A 103 12.86 2.82 8.92
N GLY A 104 12.77 2.22 7.74
CA GLY A 104 11.49 2.09 7.07
C GLY A 104 11.51 1.00 6.02
N LEU A 105 10.34 0.42 5.81
CA LEU A 105 10.10 -0.63 4.82
C LEU A 105 8.89 -0.27 3.99
N ASN A 106 8.90 -0.73 2.75
CA ASN A 106 7.79 -0.70 1.84
C ASN A 106 7.38 -2.13 1.48
N ILE A 107 6.10 -2.43 1.56
CA ILE A 107 5.53 -3.73 1.20
C ILE A 107 4.80 -3.57 -0.13
N SER A 108 5.13 -4.41 -1.11
CA SER A 108 4.47 -4.41 -2.41
C SER A 108 3.16 -5.19 -2.35
N ILE A 109 2.06 -4.47 -2.18
CA ILE A 109 0.70 -5.06 -2.21
C ILE A 109 0.42 -5.72 -3.56
N GLU A 110 0.88 -5.11 -4.66
CA GLU A 110 0.76 -5.68 -6.00
C GLU A 110 1.47 -7.03 -6.10
N SER A 111 2.70 -7.13 -5.56
CA SER A 111 3.42 -8.39 -5.54
C SER A 111 2.66 -9.43 -4.74
N LEU A 112 2.19 -9.09 -3.53
CA LEU A 112 1.38 -9.98 -2.69
C LEU A 112 0.11 -10.50 -3.40
N LEU A 113 -0.62 -9.63 -4.09
CA LEU A 113 -1.79 -10.02 -4.89
C LEU A 113 -1.40 -10.97 -6.03
N GLY A 114 -0.28 -10.70 -6.71
CA GLY A 114 0.27 -11.60 -7.72
C GLY A 114 0.66 -12.96 -7.14
N ILE A 115 1.22 -13.01 -5.92
CA ILE A 115 1.50 -14.27 -5.20
C ILE A 115 0.19 -15.01 -4.92
N GLN A 116 -0.81 -14.32 -4.39
CA GLN A 116 -2.11 -14.90 -4.06
C GLN A 116 -2.76 -15.57 -5.28
N GLN A 117 -2.75 -14.88 -6.43
CA GLN A 117 -3.25 -15.40 -7.69
C GLN A 117 -2.43 -16.59 -8.19
N ALA A 118 -1.10 -16.51 -8.16
CA ALA A 118 -0.22 -17.58 -8.63
C ALA A 118 -0.34 -18.87 -7.80
N LEU A 119 -0.67 -18.73 -6.52
CA LEU A 119 -0.90 -19.85 -5.61
C LEU A 119 -2.37 -20.31 -5.59
N GLU A 120 -3.24 -19.69 -6.39
CA GLU A 120 -4.69 -19.96 -6.41
C GLU A 120 -5.32 -19.89 -5.01
N LEU A 121 -4.81 -18.99 -4.17
CA LEU A 121 -5.33 -18.80 -2.82
C LEU A 121 -6.66 -18.05 -2.91
N PRO A 122 -7.75 -18.59 -2.34
CA PRO A 122 -9.03 -17.91 -2.39
C PRO A 122 -8.99 -16.62 -1.56
N PRO A 123 -9.89 -15.67 -1.84
CA PRO A 123 -9.98 -14.45 -1.04
C PRO A 123 -10.28 -14.81 0.42
N PRO A 124 -9.72 -14.07 1.40
CA PRO A 124 -10.06 -14.29 2.79
C PRO A 124 -11.56 -14.07 2.98
N SER A 125 -12.24 -15.06 3.56
CA SER A 125 -13.66 -14.92 3.85
C SER A 125 -13.86 -14.01 5.06
N VAL A 126 -14.77 -13.05 4.92
CA VAL A 126 -15.25 -12.26 6.06
C VAL A 126 -16.24 -13.05 6.92
N CYS A 127 -16.71 -14.21 6.44
CA CYS A 127 -17.70 -15.05 7.11
C CYS A 127 -17.07 -16.41 7.44
N ARG A 128 -17.08 -16.77 8.72
CA ARG A 128 -16.54 -18.05 9.20
C ARG A 128 -17.61 -19.15 9.17
N ALA A 129 -18.87 -18.82 9.43
CA ALA A 129 -19.96 -19.78 9.43
C ALA A 129 -21.19 -19.24 8.67
N LEU A 130 -21.63 -19.96 7.64
CA LEU A 130 -22.90 -19.69 6.95
C LEU A 130 -24.00 -20.58 7.51
N ILE A 131 -25.11 -19.97 7.93
CA ILE A 131 -26.26 -20.67 8.50
C ILE A 131 -27.40 -20.66 7.48
N TYR A 132 -28.04 -21.82 7.29
CA TYR A 132 -29.20 -21.98 6.43
C TYR A 132 -30.35 -22.66 7.17
N ALA A 133 -31.54 -22.07 7.14
CA ALA A 133 -32.75 -22.70 7.68
C ALA A 133 -33.36 -23.63 6.62
N LEU A 134 -33.55 -24.92 6.95
CA LEU A 134 -34.14 -25.91 6.03
C LEU A 134 -35.65 -25.72 5.82
N SER A 135 -36.29 -24.91 6.65
CA SER A 135 -37.72 -24.60 6.55
C SER A 135 -38.02 -23.21 7.16
N PRO A 136 -39.14 -22.57 6.77
CA PRO A 136 -39.57 -21.33 7.40
C PRO A 136 -39.74 -21.44 8.93
N ALA A 137 -40.12 -22.62 9.42
CA ALA A 137 -40.26 -22.88 10.86
C ALA A 137 -38.91 -22.85 11.61
N ALA A 138 -37.79 -23.09 10.91
CA ALA A 138 -36.45 -23.08 11.47
C ALA A 138 -35.74 -21.72 11.35
N GLU A 139 -36.36 -20.70 10.72
CA GLU A 139 -35.72 -19.39 10.52
C GLU A 139 -35.45 -18.67 11.84
N LYS A 140 -36.42 -18.66 12.76
CA LYS A 140 -36.25 -18.04 14.08
C LYS A 140 -35.07 -18.65 14.83
N GLU A 141 -34.97 -19.96 14.75
CA GLU A 141 -33.90 -20.73 15.36
C GLU A 141 -32.53 -20.44 14.74
N ALA A 142 -32.48 -20.26 13.42
CA ALA A 142 -31.27 -19.85 12.72
C ALA A 142 -30.80 -18.44 13.12
N VAL A 143 -31.74 -17.51 13.30
CA VAL A 143 -31.45 -16.15 13.78
C VAL A 143 -30.89 -16.17 15.20
N GLU A 144 -31.49 -16.95 16.09
CA GLU A 144 -31.01 -17.13 17.47
C GLU A 144 -29.59 -17.72 17.50
N PHE A 145 -29.34 -18.75 16.71
CA PHE A 145 -28.02 -19.39 16.70
C PHE A 145 -26.93 -18.49 16.09
N VAL A 146 -27.24 -17.70 15.06
CA VAL A 146 -26.30 -16.70 14.53
C VAL A 146 -25.95 -15.64 15.58
N LYS A 147 -26.92 -15.24 16.41
CA LYS A 147 -26.67 -14.32 17.52
C LYS A 147 -25.70 -14.94 18.53
N GLU A 148 -25.88 -16.21 18.90
CA GLU A 148 -24.98 -16.94 19.81
C GLU A 148 -23.55 -17.05 19.26
N LEU A 149 -23.40 -17.38 17.98
CA LEU A 149 -22.10 -17.43 17.31
C LEU A 149 -21.39 -16.07 17.36
N ARG A 150 -22.10 -14.97 17.04
CA ARG A 150 -21.51 -13.62 17.08
C ARG A 150 -21.16 -13.17 18.49
N GLN A 151 -21.98 -13.51 19.49
CA GLN A 151 -21.67 -13.25 20.90
C GLN A 151 -20.42 -14.01 21.36
N SER A 152 -20.13 -15.14 20.72
CA SER A 152 -18.91 -15.93 20.95
C SER A 152 -17.72 -15.49 20.09
N GLY A 153 -17.81 -14.35 19.40
CA GLY A 153 -16.75 -13.80 18.55
C GLY A 153 -16.60 -14.46 17.16
N ILE A 154 -17.54 -15.32 16.76
CA ILE A 154 -17.51 -16.02 15.48
C ILE A 154 -18.24 -15.17 14.42
N SER A 155 -17.53 -14.79 13.35
CA SER A 155 -18.17 -14.14 12.20
C SER A 155 -19.12 -15.10 11.49
N SER A 156 -20.41 -14.77 11.44
CA SER A 156 -21.43 -15.65 10.87
C SER A 156 -22.50 -14.86 10.10
N SER A 157 -23.10 -15.51 9.11
CA SER A 157 -24.17 -14.94 8.27
C SER A 157 -25.30 -15.94 8.05
N ILE A 158 -26.50 -15.43 7.72
CA ILE A 158 -27.67 -16.25 7.38
C ILE A 158 -27.91 -16.16 5.87
N TYR A 159 -28.10 -17.31 5.23
CA TYR A 159 -28.57 -17.37 3.86
C TYR A 159 -30.10 -17.31 3.82
N HIS A 160 -30.65 -16.28 3.16
CA HIS A 160 -32.09 -16.04 3.04
C HIS A 160 -32.71 -16.45 1.70
N GLY A 161 -31.94 -17.09 0.81
CA GLY A 161 -32.42 -17.52 -0.50
C GLY A 161 -33.15 -18.87 -0.47
N PHE A 162 -33.92 -19.15 -1.51
CA PHE A 162 -34.48 -20.48 -1.75
C PHE A 162 -33.41 -21.39 -2.37
N ALA A 163 -32.53 -21.96 -1.55
CA ALA A 163 -31.62 -22.98 -2.03
C ALA A 163 -32.36 -24.30 -2.12
N SER A 164 -32.71 -24.73 -3.34
CA SER A 164 -33.34 -26.03 -3.59
C SER A 164 -32.40 -27.21 -3.35
N ALA A 165 -31.08 -26.99 -3.26
CA ALA A 165 -30.08 -28.02 -3.02
C ALA A 165 -28.94 -27.52 -2.12
N ALA A 166 -28.55 -28.35 -1.13
CA ALA A 166 -27.38 -28.14 -0.29
C ALA A 166 -26.08 -27.97 -1.13
N ASP A 167 -26.01 -28.60 -2.30
CA ASP A 167 -24.88 -28.53 -3.21
C ASP A 167 -24.61 -27.12 -3.74
N ALA A 168 -25.65 -26.31 -3.97
CA ALA A 168 -25.50 -24.93 -4.42
C ALA A 168 -24.91 -24.04 -3.31
N LEU A 169 -25.30 -24.27 -2.06
CA LEU A 169 -24.75 -23.58 -0.89
C LEU A 169 -23.31 -23.99 -0.62
N LEU A 170 -23.00 -25.28 -0.77
CA LEU A 170 -21.63 -25.77 -0.68
C LEU A 170 -20.75 -25.16 -1.77
N ALA A 171 -21.23 -25.07 -3.01
CA ALA A 171 -20.51 -24.39 -4.09
C ALA A 171 -20.26 -22.90 -3.77
N TYR A 172 -21.23 -22.21 -3.18
CA TYR A 172 -21.06 -20.84 -2.70
C TYR A 172 -20.02 -20.73 -1.58
N CYS A 173 -20.07 -21.61 -0.57
CA CYS A 173 -19.09 -21.61 0.52
C CYS A 173 -17.68 -21.89 0.02
N LYS A 174 -17.51 -22.80 -0.95
CA LYS A 174 -16.24 -23.03 -1.67
C LYS A 174 -15.74 -21.77 -2.37
N ALA A 175 -16.59 -21.12 -3.17
CA ALA A 175 -16.22 -19.92 -3.93
C ALA A 175 -15.87 -18.70 -3.06
N THR A 176 -16.40 -18.66 -1.84
CA THR A 176 -16.24 -17.54 -0.89
C THR A 176 -15.37 -17.89 0.32
N ALA A 177 -14.70 -19.04 0.31
CA ALA A 177 -13.81 -19.53 1.36
C ALA A 177 -14.44 -19.57 2.77
N ILE A 178 -15.75 -19.82 2.86
CA ILE A 178 -16.45 -19.95 4.14
C ILE A 178 -16.22 -21.37 4.68
N PRO A 179 -15.51 -21.58 5.79
CA PRO A 179 -15.09 -22.92 6.22
C PRO A 179 -16.22 -23.79 6.79
N TYR A 180 -17.32 -23.19 7.27
CA TYR A 180 -18.43 -23.92 7.88
C TYR A 180 -19.78 -23.55 7.26
N LEU A 181 -20.54 -24.57 6.85
CA LEU A 181 -21.96 -24.45 6.50
C LEU A 181 -22.80 -25.24 7.51
N LEU A 182 -23.79 -24.60 8.09
CA LEU A 182 -24.67 -25.19 9.11
C LEU A 182 -26.10 -25.11 8.63
N THR A 183 -26.75 -26.26 8.45
CA THR A 183 -28.18 -26.30 8.13
C THR A 183 -28.98 -26.67 9.37
N ILE A 184 -30.02 -25.88 9.63
CA ILE A 184 -30.85 -26.00 10.83
C ILE A 184 -32.22 -26.52 10.42
N SER A 185 -32.60 -27.66 10.97
CA SER A 185 -33.97 -28.19 10.88
C SER A 185 -34.79 -27.81 12.11
N SER A 186 -36.11 -27.90 11.98
CA SER A 186 -37.08 -27.59 13.03
C SER A 186 -37.05 -28.52 14.24
N ASP A 187 -36.24 -29.59 14.22
CA ASP A 187 -36.03 -30.53 15.32
C ASP A 187 -34.70 -30.30 16.06
N HIS A 188 -34.14 -29.09 15.97
CA HIS A 188 -32.87 -28.67 16.59
C HIS A 188 -31.63 -29.45 16.13
N LYS A 189 -31.74 -30.24 15.06
CA LYS A 189 -30.57 -30.92 14.48
C LYS A 189 -29.81 -29.96 13.57
N VAL A 190 -28.50 -29.91 13.78
CA VAL A 190 -27.59 -29.20 12.89
C VAL A 190 -26.94 -30.23 11.97
N VAL A 191 -27.11 -30.06 10.66
CA VAL A 191 -26.21 -30.70 9.71
C VAL A 191 -25.01 -29.77 9.53
N PHE A 192 -23.87 -30.22 9.99
CA PHE A 192 -22.62 -29.48 10.01
C PHE A 192 -21.74 -29.94 8.85
N TYR A 193 -21.38 -28.99 8.00
CA TYR A 193 -20.45 -29.17 6.90
C TYR A 193 -19.17 -28.41 7.22
N GLU A 194 -18.06 -29.12 7.31
CA GLU A 194 -16.73 -28.56 7.57
C GLU A 194 -15.80 -28.82 6.40
N ASP A 195 -15.03 -27.80 6.01
CA ASP A 195 -13.97 -27.97 5.01
C ASP A 195 -12.89 -28.95 5.52
N ILE A 196 -12.73 -30.06 4.82
CA ILE A 196 -11.78 -31.14 5.14
C ILE A 196 -10.33 -30.65 5.08
N ASN A 197 -10.06 -29.58 4.32
CA ASN A 197 -8.72 -29.01 4.20
C ASN A 197 -8.40 -28.01 5.31
N LEU A 198 -9.37 -27.66 6.16
CA LEU A 198 -9.14 -26.82 7.35
C LEU A 198 -8.36 -27.56 8.45
N THR A 199 -8.53 -28.89 8.53
CA THR A 199 -7.90 -29.74 9.56
C THR A 199 -6.57 -30.36 9.11
N LYS A 200 -6.29 -30.34 7.81
CA LYS A 200 -5.03 -30.83 7.24
C LYS A 200 -4.12 -29.64 7.00
N SER A 201 -2.93 -29.66 7.59
CA SER A 201 -1.82 -28.70 7.38
C SER A 201 -1.25 -28.72 5.94
N SER A 202 -2.12 -28.81 4.94
CA SER A 202 -1.76 -28.93 3.54
C SER A 202 -1.26 -27.60 3.03
N LYS A 203 -0.08 -27.64 2.41
CA LYS A 203 0.67 -26.49 1.85
C LYS A 203 -0.03 -25.79 0.66
N ARG A 204 -1.30 -26.10 0.42
CA ARG A 204 -2.21 -25.43 -0.51
C ARG A 204 -3.58 -25.42 0.14
N ALA A 205 -4.04 -24.25 0.56
CA ALA A 205 -5.41 -24.04 1.03
C ALA A 205 -6.34 -23.99 -0.19
N THR A 206 -6.53 -25.13 -0.85
CA THR A 206 -7.62 -25.31 -1.81
C THR A 206 -8.86 -25.70 -1.02
N TYR A 207 -9.79 -24.77 -0.84
CA TYR A 207 -11.10 -25.08 -0.26
C TYR A 207 -11.82 -26.04 -1.23
N GLY A 208 -12.10 -27.26 -0.80
CA GLY A 208 -12.28 -28.36 -1.75
C GLY A 208 -13.44 -29.27 -1.45
N ASP A 209 -13.44 -29.88 -0.26
CA ASP A 209 -14.39 -30.93 0.10
C ASP A 209 -14.93 -30.69 1.50
N TYR A 210 -16.25 -30.86 1.69
CA TYR A 210 -16.90 -30.70 2.97
C TYR A 210 -17.25 -32.06 3.56
N ALA A 211 -16.85 -32.31 4.79
CA ALA A 211 -17.32 -33.46 5.55
C ALA A 211 -18.66 -33.11 6.21
N GLN A 212 -19.64 -34.00 6.02
CA GLN A 212 -20.95 -33.86 6.64
C GLN A 212 -20.98 -34.62 7.97
N SER A 213 -21.46 -33.95 9.02
CA SER A 213 -21.76 -34.58 10.31
C SER A 213 -23.08 -34.04 10.87
N LYS A 214 -23.67 -34.77 11.81
CA LYS A 214 -24.85 -34.33 12.56
C LYS A 214 -24.43 -34.10 14.00
N MET A 215 -24.70 -32.91 14.53
CA MET A 215 -24.34 -32.56 15.90
C MET A 215 -25.34 -31.58 16.52
N SER A 216 -25.18 -31.34 17.82
CA SER A 216 -25.92 -30.29 18.54
C SER A 216 -25.37 -28.90 18.20
N LYS A 217 -26.12 -27.84 18.53
CA LYS A 217 -25.65 -26.46 18.37
C LYS A 217 -24.46 -26.16 19.27
N GLU A 218 -24.49 -26.70 20.49
CA GLU A 218 -23.44 -26.53 21.49
C GLU A 218 -22.13 -27.17 21.02
N ASP A 219 -22.22 -28.35 20.40
CA ASP A 219 -21.05 -29.02 19.83
C ASP A 219 -20.52 -28.28 18.60
N ALA A 220 -21.42 -27.81 17.72
CA ALA A 220 -21.03 -27.00 16.56
C ALA A 220 -20.31 -25.71 16.98
N LEU A 221 -20.82 -25.03 17.99
CA LEU A 221 -20.20 -23.82 18.54
C LEU A 221 -18.82 -24.11 19.12
N LYS A 222 -18.65 -25.21 19.87
CA LYS A 222 -17.34 -25.64 20.38
C LYS A 222 -16.35 -25.97 19.26
N VAL A 223 -16.78 -26.68 18.21
CA VAL A 223 -15.92 -27.01 17.07
C VAL A 223 -15.44 -25.74 16.37
N ILE A 224 -16.35 -24.80 16.08
CA ILE A 224 -15.99 -23.55 15.41
C ILE A 224 -15.11 -22.66 16.30
N ALA A 225 -15.35 -22.63 17.61
CA ALA A 225 -14.58 -21.83 18.56
C ALA A 225 -13.18 -22.41 18.84
N ASN A 226 -13.06 -23.73 18.98
CA ASN A 226 -11.80 -24.42 19.30
C ASN A 226 -10.87 -24.57 18.10
N THR A 227 -11.40 -24.40 16.88
CA THR A 227 -10.56 -24.37 15.68
C THR A 227 -9.82 -23.04 15.61
N GLU A 228 -8.71 -22.91 16.34
CA GLU A 228 -7.88 -21.71 16.35
C GLU A 228 -7.53 -21.24 14.91
N ASN A 229 -7.53 -19.92 14.73
CA ASN A 229 -7.27 -19.13 13.53
C ASN A 229 -6.21 -19.71 12.55
N GLN A 230 -6.63 -20.61 11.67
CA GLN A 230 -5.86 -21.00 10.48
C GLN A 230 -6.35 -20.32 9.19
N SER A 231 -7.15 -19.27 9.30
CA SER A 231 -7.25 -18.26 8.25
C SER A 231 -6.11 -17.26 8.44
N PRO A 232 -5.31 -16.90 7.41
CA PRO A 232 -4.11 -16.09 7.57
C PRO A 232 -4.37 -14.59 7.82
N MET A 233 -5.52 -14.18 8.40
CA MET A 233 -5.75 -12.80 8.81
C MET A 233 -6.65 -12.71 10.04
N VAL A 234 -6.31 -11.74 10.91
CA VAL A 234 -6.94 -11.33 12.17
C VAL A 234 -6.50 -12.12 13.42
N ASN A 235 -5.20 -12.09 13.70
CA ASN A 235 -4.71 -11.95 15.08
C ASN A 235 -3.84 -10.69 15.13
N ALA A 236 -4.47 -9.54 15.36
CA ALA A 236 -3.75 -8.43 15.98
C ALA A 236 -3.52 -8.86 17.45
N PRO A 237 -2.29 -8.79 17.99
CA PRO A 237 -2.08 -9.13 19.39
C PRO A 237 -2.91 -8.18 20.27
N PRO A 238 -3.44 -8.65 21.42
CA PRO A 238 -4.01 -7.74 22.40
C PRO A 238 -2.90 -6.79 22.83
N ILE A 239 -3.10 -5.50 22.58
CA ILE A 239 -2.25 -4.44 23.12
C ILE A 239 -2.44 -4.53 24.64
N HIS A 240 -1.50 -5.17 25.32
CA HIS A 240 -1.39 -5.05 26.76
C HIS A 240 -1.06 -3.59 27.06
N GLU A 241 -2.08 -2.85 27.50
CA GLU A 241 -1.89 -1.58 28.17
C GLU A 241 -0.99 -1.81 29.38
N SER A 242 0.22 -1.28 29.31
CA SER A 242 1.04 -1.02 30.49
C SER A 242 1.34 0.47 30.51
N VAL A 243 0.76 1.07 31.54
CA VAL A 243 0.67 2.49 31.84
C VAL A 243 2.07 3.08 32.06
N ALA A 244 2.40 4.11 31.30
CA ALA A 244 3.23 5.22 31.79
C ALA A 244 2.69 6.52 31.18
N SER A 245 1.88 7.18 32.00
CA SER A 245 1.39 8.56 31.92
C SER A 245 2.27 9.55 31.14
N VAL A 246 1.71 10.08 30.05
CA VAL A 246 1.98 11.45 29.59
C VAL A 246 0.63 12.09 29.27
N GLU A 247 0.47 13.32 29.75
CA GLU A 247 -0.74 14.15 29.84
C GLU A 247 -1.61 14.26 28.57
N PRO A 248 -2.92 14.60 28.71
CA PRO A 248 -3.89 14.57 27.63
C PRO A 248 -3.64 15.70 26.63
N THR A 249 -2.84 15.42 25.60
CA THR A 249 -2.78 16.29 24.43
C THR A 249 -4.05 16.05 23.62
N ARG A 250 -4.93 17.06 23.67
CA ARG A 250 -6.16 17.21 22.89
C ARG A 250 -6.10 16.43 21.57
N LEU A 251 -7.07 15.53 21.38
CA LEU A 251 -7.41 14.93 20.10
C LEU A 251 -7.49 16.02 19.04
N SER A 252 -6.43 16.17 18.24
CA SER A 252 -6.49 16.92 17.00
C SER A 252 -7.47 16.19 16.10
N LEU A 253 -8.51 16.90 15.64
CA LEU A 253 -9.34 16.46 14.53
C LEU A 253 -8.46 15.90 13.40
N PRO A 254 -8.98 14.95 12.58
CA PRO A 254 -8.26 14.47 11.41
C PRO A 254 -7.66 15.66 10.65
N PRO A 255 -6.40 15.59 10.18
CA PRO A 255 -5.78 16.71 9.50
C PRO A 255 -6.70 17.17 8.38
N SER A 256 -7.12 18.43 8.42
CA SER A 256 -7.98 18.98 7.38
C SER A 256 -7.28 18.74 6.05
N MET A 257 -7.94 18.02 5.14
CA MET A 257 -7.42 17.79 3.79
C MET A 257 -7.49 19.09 2.99
N ALA A 258 -6.65 19.20 1.95
CA ALA A 258 -6.74 20.31 1.01
C ALA A 258 -8.09 20.30 0.30
N SER A 259 -8.56 21.49 -0.02
CA SER A 259 -9.79 21.73 -0.75
C SER A 259 -9.48 22.45 -2.06
N PHE A 260 -10.48 22.70 -2.89
CA PHE A 260 -10.26 23.49 -4.10
C PHE A 260 -9.81 24.93 -3.88
N GLY A 261 -9.94 25.47 -2.66
CA GLY A 261 -9.35 26.75 -2.30
C GLY A 261 -7.81 26.74 -2.32
N ASN A 262 -7.21 25.55 -2.38
CA ASN A 262 -5.77 25.33 -2.40
C ASN A 262 -5.18 25.24 -3.81
N ILE A 263 -6.01 25.27 -4.86
CA ILE A 263 -5.55 25.16 -6.25
C ILE A 263 -5.46 26.54 -6.91
N SER A 264 -4.31 26.82 -7.49
CA SER A 264 -4.06 27.93 -8.40
C SER A 264 -3.94 27.38 -9.81
N VAL A 265 -4.78 27.82 -10.75
CA VAL A 265 -4.75 27.36 -12.15
C VAL A 265 -4.18 28.45 -13.03
N THR A 266 -3.06 28.13 -13.69
CA THR A 266 -2.35 28.98 -14.64
C THR A 266 -2.43 28.37 -16.03
N PHE A 267 -2.71 29.19 -17.04
CA PHE A 267 -2.82 28.76 -18.43
C PHE A 267 -1.52 29.09 -19.17
N ALA A 268 -0.61 28.12 -19.21
CA ALA A 268 0.67 28.19 -19.90
C ALA A 268 0.51 27.72 -21.36
N MET A 269 -0.20 28.51 -22.15
CA MET A 269 -0.50 28.22 -23.56
C MET A 269 0.03 29.35 -24.43
N VAL A 270 0.31 29.04 -25.70
CA VAL A 270 0.74 30.05 -26.68
C VAL A 270 -0.42 31.00 -26.99
N ASP A 271 -1.61 30.43 -27.20
CA ASP A 271 -2.83 31.18 -27.43
C ASP A 271 -3.67 31.25 -26.14
N LYS A 272 -3.95 32.48 -25.68
CA LYS A 272 -4.78 32.68 -24.49
C LYS A 272 -6.22 32.22 -24.78
N PRO A 273 -6.82 31.39 -23.93
CA PRO A 273 -8.17 30.92 -24.15
C PRO A 273 -9.16 32.07 -23.96
N THR A 274 -10.30 31.98 -24.64
CA THR A 274 -11.43 32.89 -24.37
C THR A 274 -11.87 32.75 -22.91
N HIS A 275 -12.46 33.80 -22.34
CA HIS A 275 -12.94 33.79 -20.94
C HIS A 275 -13.84 32.57 -20.63
N ASN A 276 -14.74 32.23 -21.55
CA ASN A 276 -15.62 31.08 -21.39
C ASN A 276 -14.88 29.75 -21.51
N GLY A 277 -13.89 29.66 -22.40
CA GLY A 277 -13.00 28.50 -22.50
C GLY A 277 -12.19 28.30 -21.22
N LYS A 278 -11.66 29.39 -20.66
CA LYS A 278 -10.93 29.39 -19.37
C LYS A 278 -11.78 28.81 -18.24
N LYS A 279 -12.99 29.34 -18.06
CA LYS A 279 -13.93 28.89 -17.01
C LYS A 279 -14.33 27.42 -17.16
N ARG A 280 -14.53 26.96 -18.40
CA ARG A 280 -14.84 25.55 -18.70
C ARG A 280 -13.67 24.64 -18.32
N MET A 281 -12.46 24.99 -18.72
CA MET A 281 -11.26 24.20 -18.41
C MET A 281 -10.95 24.20 -16.90
N GLU A 282 -11.08 25.33 -16.20
CA GLU A 282 -10.95 25.37 -14.74
C GLU A 282 -11.95 24.44 -14.05
N SER A 283 -13.19 24.42 -14.53
CA SER A 283 -14.23 23.53 -13.99
C SER A 283 -13.89 22.05 -14.21
N GLN A 284 -13.30 21.71 -15.36
CA GLN A 284 -12.87 20.35 -15.69
C GLN A 284 -11.66 19.91 -14.85
N VAL A 285 -10.63 20.77 -14.75
CA VAL A 285 -9.48 20.55 -13.88
C VAL A 285 -9.95 20.33 -12.44
N ARG A 286 -10.90 21.14 -11.98
CA ARG A 286 -11.49 21.02 -10.65
C ARG A 286 -12.19 19.67 -10.46
N ALA A 287 -13.02 19.25 -11.41
CA ALA A 287 -13.73 17.97 -11.31
C ALA A 287 -12.77 16.76 -11.25
N VAL A 288 -11.71 16.76 -12.07
CA VAL A 288 -10.78 15.61 -12.16
C VAL A 288 -9.78 15.57 -11.02
N LEU A 289 -9.25 16.73 -10.58
CA LEU A 289 -8.26 16.77 -9.51
C LEU A 289 -8.86 16.68 -8.10
N GLN A 290 -10.19 16.52 -7.96
CA GLN A 290 -10.86 16.47 -6.66
C GLN A 290 -10.24 15.43 -5.72
N GLU A 291 -10.05 14.21 -6.19
CA GLU A 291 -9.48 13.11 -5.42
C GLU A 291 -7.99 13.31 -5.16
N VAL A 292 -7.27 13.89 -6.14
CA VAL A 292 -5.84 14.18 -6.03
C VAL A 292 -5.57 15.18 -4.91
N VAL A 293 -6.40 16.22 -4.83
CA VAL A 293 -6.26 17.32 -3.85
C VAL A 293 -6.50 16.81 -2.43
N GLN A 294 -7.41 15.86 -2.23
CA GLN A 294 -7.67 15.27 -0.91
C GLN A 294 -6.47 14.52 -0.33
N ASN A 295 -5.52 14.11 -1.17
CA ASN A 295 -4.27 13.49 -0.71
C ASN A 295 -3.27 14.48 -0.10
N PHE A 296 -3.52 15.80 -0.19
CA PHE A 296 -2.65 16.84 0.35
C PHE A 296 -3.23 17.47 1.63
N ASN A 297 -2.36 17.98 2.50
CA ASN A 297 -2.78 18.70 3.71
C ASN A 297 -3.41 20.06 3.36
N SER A 298 -4.38 20.54 4.15
CA SER A 298 -5.10 21.83 4.01
C SER A 298 -4.24 23.08 3.86
N LYS A 299 -2.96 23.02 4.24
CA LYS A 299 -2.00 24.13 4.10
C LYS A 299 -1.21 24.10 2.78
N THR A 300 -1.26 22.99 2.05
CA THR A 300 -0.54 22.82 0.77
C THR A 300 -1.23 23.66 -0.29
N LYS A 301 -0.47 24.43 -1.07
CA LYS A 301 -0.98 25.07 -2.28
C LYS A 301 -0.52 24.26 -3.49
N LEU A 302 -1.41 24.05 -4.45
CA LEU A 302 -1.16 23.28 -5.66
C LEU A 302 -1.16 24.24 -6.85
N GLU A 303 -0.08 24.26 -7.63
CA GLU A 303 0.04 25.09 -8.84
C GLU A 303 -0.24 24.21 -10.06
N VAL A 304 -1.36 24.44 -10.75
CA VAL A 304 -1.76 23.69 -11.94
C VAL A 304 -1.43 24.51 -13.18
N PHE A 305 -0.63 23.97 -14.09
CA PHE A 305 -0.34 24.57 -15.39
C PHE A 305 -1.07 23.81 -16.50
N VAL A 306 -2.04 24.46 -17.10
CA VAL A 306 -2.74 23.96 -18.30
C VAL A 306 -1.91 24.34 -19.52
N CYS A 307 -1.48 23.35 -20.30
CA CYS A 307 -0.57 23.52 -21.43
C CYS A 307 -1.00 22.69 -22.65
N ASP A 308 -0.49 23.09 -23.82
CA ASP A 308 -0.80 22.50 -25.12
C ASP A 308 0.20 21.42 -25.54
N LEU A 309 0.73 20.67 -24.58
CA LEU A 309 1.75 19.66 -24.79
C LEU A 309 1.14 18.26 -24.84
N GLN A 310 1.68 17.42 -25.71
CA GLN A 310 1.31 16.01 -25.75
C GLN A 310 1.76 15.27 -24.48
N PRO A 311 1.04 14.21 -24.03
CA PRO A 311 1.40 13.41 -22.87
C PRO A 311 2.86 12.95 -22.80
N GLU A 312 3.45 12.59 -23.95
CA GLU A 312 4.83 12.13 -24.05
C GLU A 312 5.83 13.23 -23.66
N LEU A 313 5.55 14.48 -24.03
CA LEU A 313 6.38 15.62 -23.64
C LEU A 313 6.23 15.95 -22.16
N LEU A 314 5.01 15.82 -21.60
CA LEU A 314 4.82 15.94 -20.14
C LEU A 314 5.70 14.94 -19.40
N LEU A 315 5.72 13.67 -19.81
CA LEU A 315 6.58 12.65 -19.20
C LEU A 315 8.08 12.99 -19.31
N GLN A 316 8.52 13.51 -20.45
CA GLN A 316 9.90 13.96 -20.62
C GLN A 316 10.24 15.13 -19.69
N ILE A 317 9.31 16.07 -19.49
CA ILE A 317 9.46 17.17 -18.53
C ILE A 317 9.55 16.63 -17.10
N ILE A 318 8.68 15.70 -16.70
CA ILE A 318 8.75 15.06 -15.37
C ILE A 318 10.10 14.38 -15.14
N GLY A 319 10.66 13.73 -16.17
CA GLY A 319 11.95 13.07 -16.07
C GLY A 319 13.15 14.02 -16.06
N ALA A 320 13.01 15.20 -16.66
CA ALA A 320 14.09 16.17 -16.82
C ALA A 320 14.10 17.25 -15.74
N VAL A 321 12.94 17.61 -15.17
CA VAL A 321 12.77 18.74 -14.26
C VAL A 321 12.65 18.26 -12.82
N ASN A 322 13.51 18.80 -11.94
CA ASN A 322 13.40 18.61 -10.50
C ASN A 322 12.98 19.93 -9.85
N ARG A 323 12.02 19.89 -8.92
CA ARG A 323 11.50 21.09 -8.23
C ARG A 323 12.58 21.88 -7.48
N ARG A 324 13.73 21.26 -7.16
CA ARG A 324 14.90 21.89 -6.53
C ARG A 324 15.81 22.65 -7.49
N PHE A 325 15.52 22.66 -8.78
CA PHE A 325 16.32 23.38 -9.75
C PHE A 325 16.33 24.88 -9.47
N ASN A 326 17.48 25.50 -9.71
CA ASN A 326 17.54 26.94 -9.90
C ASN A 326 17.15 27.32 -11.35
N ASP A 327 17.08 28.62 -11.64
CA ASP A 327 16.69 29.13 -12.95
C ASP A 327 17.55 28.57 -14.09
N GLU A 328 18.87 28.47 -13.90
CA GLU A 328 19.81 27.98 -14.91
C GLU A 328 19.63 26.50 -15.18
N GLU A 329 19.44 25.69 -14.13
CA GLU A 329 19.20 24.25 -14.22
C GLU A 329 17.85 23.95 -14.89
N LEU A 330 16.81 24.73 -14.57
CA LEU A 330 15.51 24.60 -15.23
C LEU A 330 15.62 24.94 -16.72
N ILE A 331 16.30 26.04 -17.07
CA ILE A 331 16.53 26.41 -18.46
C ILE A 331 17.31 25.30 -19.18
N ALA A 332 18.37 24.77 -18.57
CA ALA A 332 19.18 23.70 -19.13
C ALA A 332 18.38 22.41 -19.36
N ALA A 333 17.46 22.05 -18.46
CA ALA A 333 16.59 20.89 -18.60
C ALA A 333 15.59 21.02 -19.76
N PHE A 334 15.12 22.24 -20.04
CA PHE A 334 14.23 22.49 -21.17
C PHE A 334 14.95 22.49 -22.51
N LEU A 335 16.20 22.98 -22.59
CA LEU A 335 16.98 23.07 -23.85
C LEU A 335 16.91 21.83 -24.76
N PRO A 336 17.15 20.58 -24.30
CA PRO A 336 17.06 19.40 -25.15
C PRO A 336 15.62 19.08 -25.60
N LEU A 337 14.61 19.45 -24.81
CA LEU A 337 13.20 19.24 -25.14
C LEU A 337 12.74 20.19 -26.27
N MET A 338 13.35 21.39 -26.35
CA MET A 338 13.06 22.41 -27.36
C MET A 338 13.49 22.03 -28.79
N ALA A 339 14.22 20.93 -28.96
CA ALA A 339 14.60 20.41 -30.28
C ALA A 339 13.41 19.75 -31.03
N GLY A 340 12.29 19.52 -30.34
CA GLY A 340 11.11 18.85 -30.89
C GLY A 340 10.10 19.77 -31.61
N ARG A 341 8.98 19.18 -32.04
CA ARG A 341 7.93 19.85 -32.85
C ARG A 341 7.09 20.88 -32.07
N GLN A 342 7.09 20.85 -30.74
CA GLN A 342 6.27 21.73 -29.88
C GLN A 342 7.11 22.76 -29.12
N LYS A 343 8.07 23.39 -29.83
CA LYS A 343 9.02 24.34 -29.25
C LYS A 343 8.33 25.53 -28.58
N ARG A 344 7.36 26.16 -29.24
CA ARG A 344 6.70 27.39 -28.73
C ARG A 344 5.87 27.11 -27.48
N GLU A 345 5.24 25.95 -27.42
CA GLU A 345 4.44 25.48 -26.29
C GLU A 345 5.32 25.18 -25.08
N LEU A 346 6.48 24.55 -25.30
CA LEU A 346 7.49 24.32 -24.25
C LEU A 346 8.11 25.63 -23.73
N GLU A 347 8.33 26.60 -24.62
CA GLU A 347 8.81 27.95 -24.28
C GLU A 347 7.81 28.66 -23.36
N SER A 348 6.52 28.65 -23.75
CA SER A 348 5.45 29.20 -22.93
C SER A 348 5.37 28.54 -21.56
N LEU A 349 5.44 27.21 -21.49
CA LEU A 349 5.43 26.50 -20.19
C LEU A 349 6.66 26.85 -19.33
N LYS A 350 7.85 26.84 -19.91
CA LYS A 350 9.09 27.18 -19.21
C LYS A 350 9.03 28.59 -18.62
N ASP A 351 8.56 29.58 -19.38
CA ASP A 351 8.47 30.97 -18.93
C ASP A 351 7.46 31.13 -17.76
N HIS A 352 6.41 30.31 -17.72
CA HIS A 352 5.45 30.29 -16.61
C HIS A 352 5.95 29.51 -15.39
N LEU A 353 6.81 28.50 -15.60
CA LEU A 353 7.42 27.74 -14.51
C LEU A 353 8.54 28.54 -13.85
N LEU A 354 9.36 29.27 -14.62
CA LEU A 354 10.56 29.96 -14.13
C LEU A 354 10.36 30.73 -12.82
N PRO A 355 9.31 31.56 -12.64
CA PRO A 355 9.08 32.32 -11.40
C PRO A 355 8.86 31.45 -10.15
N LEU A 356 8.46 30.18 -10.31
CA LEU A 356 8.32 29.24 -9.19
C LEU A 356 9.67 28.67 -8.73
N PHE A 357 10.69 28.73 -9.58
CA PHE A 357 12.05 28.26 -9.33
C PHE A 357 12.99 29.44 -8.97
N SER A 358 12.61 30.67 -9.34
CA SER A 358 13.34 31.88 -9.00
C SER A 358 13.11 32.33 -7.55
N GLY A 359 14.20 32.47 -6.79
CA GLY A 359 14.20 33.10 -5.45
C GLY A 359 13.93 32.15 -4.27
N ASN A 360 14.24 32.62 -3.06
CA ASN A 360 14.09 31.95 -1.75
C ASN A 360 12.62 31.65 -1.36
N ASN A 361 11.79 31.18 -2.31
CA ASN A 361 10.46 30.68 -2.05
C ASN A 361 10.58 29.38 -1.24
N SER A 362 10.54 29.54 0.08
CA SER A 362 10.60 28.46 1.07
C SER A 362 9.41 27.48 1.00
N THR A 363 8.49 27.65 0.03
CA THR A 363 7.32 26.80 -0.18
C THR A 363 7.45 26.03 -1.49
N MET A 364 7.87 24.78 -1.38
CA MET A 364 7.98 23.80 -2.47
C MET A 364 6.59 23.25 -2.83
N ASN A 365 5.71 24.12 -3.33
CA ASN A 365 4.35 23.75 -3.71
C ASN A 365 4.38 22.73 -4.85
N PRO A 366 3.59 21.65 -4.79
CA PRO A 366 3.47 20.71 -5.88
C PRO A 366 2.96 21.38 -7.16
N ILE A 367 3.56 21.01 -8.28
CA ILE A 367 3.21 21.51 -9.60
C ILE A 367 2.49 20.41 -10.37
N ILE A 368 1.32 20.70 -10.94
CA ILE A 368 0.54 19.77 -11.74
C ILE A 368 0.55 20.26 -13.19
N LEU A 369 1.16 19.50 -14.08
CA LEU A 369 1.12 19.75 -15.52
C LEU A 369 -0.10 19.06 -16.11
N TRP A 370 -1.02 19.85 -16.67
CA TRP A 370 -2.25 19.39 -17.28
C TRP A 370 -2.16 19.54 -18.80
N SER A 371 -2.34 18.45 -19.53
CA SER A 371 -2.33 18.44 -21.00
C SER A 371 -3.74 18.75 -21.54
N ARG A 372 -3.88 19.81 -22.34
CA ARG A 372 -5.13 20.12 -23.05
C ARG A 372 -5.46 19.15 -24.21
N PRO A 373 -4.49 18.70 -25.03
CA PRO A 373 -4.80 17.83 -26.18
C PRO A 373 -5.47 16.51 -25.78
N VAL A 374 -5.24 16.04 -24.56
CA VAL A 374 -5.84 14.83 -24.00
C VAL A 374 -6.54 15.20 -22.69
N ASP A 375 -7.87 15.24 -22.73
CA ASP A 375 -8.70 15.49 -21.56
C ASP A 375 -8.33 14.55 -20.40
N SER A 376 -8.17 15.10 -19.20
CA SER A 376 -7.87 14.37 -17.96
C SER A 376 -6.46 13.78 -17.85
N TYR A 377 -5.54 14.07 -18.78
CA TYR A 377 -4.14 13.70 -18.62
C TYR A 377 -3.37 14.77 -17.84
N TYR A 378 -2.80 14.38 -16.70
CA TYR A 378 -1.93 15.24 -15.91
C TYR A 378 -0.77 14.47 -15.29
N LYS A 379 0.28 15.21 -14.92
CA LYS A 379 1.40 14.69 -14.13
C LYS A 379 1.79 15.69 -13.05
N VAL A 380 2.31 15.16 -11.94
CA VAL A 380 2.69 15.95 -10.77
C VAL A 380 4.22 15.98 -10.67
N ILE A 381 4.78 17.18 -10.52
CA ILE A 381 6.16 17.44 -10.10
C ILE A 381 6.08 17.80 -8.62
N MET A 382 6.77 17.02 -7.79
CA MET A 382 6.89 17.25 -6.35
C MET A 382 8.22 17.91 -6.03
#